data_AF-W8S8F9-F1
#
_entry.id   AF-W8S8F9-F1
#
_cell.length_a   1.000
_cell.length_b   1.000
_cell.length_c   1.000
_cell.angle_alpha   90.00
_cell.angle_beta   90.00
_cell.angle_gamma   90.00
#
_symmetry.space_group_name_H-M   'P 1'
#
loop_
_entity.id
_entity.type
_entity.pdbx_description
1 polymer ?
#
loop_
_entity_poly.entity_id
_entity_poly.type
_entity_poly.pdbx_seq_one_letter_code
_entity_poly.pdbx_strand_id
1 'polypeptide(L)'
;MDARLLAGLILVPFMVVFVHAVVHELRRYTSEGRSQYGLTFNEETGTTHVGALAEDESGFDPDSYDPSDYNDPETEARETRPDDGGPARQT
;
A
#
# COMPACT_ATOMS: atom_id res chain seq x y z
N MET A 1 41.05 24.07 -21.86
CA MET A 1 40.60 23.27 -20.70
C MET A 1 40.20 21.90 -21.21
N ASP A 2 40.63 20.83 -20.56
CA ASP A 2 40.26 19.47 -20.97
C ASP A 2 38.75 19.24 -20.73
N ALA A 3 38.02 18.88 -21.78
CA ALA A 3 36.59 18.62 -21.71
C ALA A 3 36.25 17.49 -20.72
N ARG A 4 37.16 16.53 -20.54
CA ARG A 4 37.00 15.42 -19.58
C ARG A 4 37.05 15.94 -18.15
N LEU A 5 37.92 16.91 -17.86
CA LEU A 5 38.00 17.54 -16.54
C LEU A 5 36.75 18.35 -16.22
N LEU A 6 36.23 19.09 -17.20
CA LEU A 6 34.99 19.86 -17.03
C LEU A 6 33.81 18.93 -16.75
N ALA A 7 33.66 17.85 -17.52
CA ALA A 7 32.62 16.86 -17.32
C ALA A 7 32.72 16.18 -15.95
N GLY A 8 33.93 15.81 -15.53
CA GLY A 8 34.18 15.26 -14.20
C GLY A 8 33.77 16.22 -13.09
N LEU A 9 34.16 17.49 -13.18
CA LEU A 9 33.84 18.51 -12.18
C LEU A 9 32.34 18.75 -12.04
N ILE A 10 31.58 18.65 -13.14
CA ILE A 10 30.13 18.76 -13.13
C ILE A 10 29.48 17.51 -12.53
N LEU A 11 29.96 16.31 -12.86
CA LEU A 11 29.33 15.05 -12.45
C LEU A 11 29.63 14.64 -11.01
N VAL A 12 30.84 14.93 -10.50
CA VAL A 12 31.28 14.53 -9.15
C VAL A 12 30.28 14.91 -8.04
N PRO A 13 29.76 16.14 -7.93
CA PRO A 13 28.83 16.47 -6.83
C PRO A 13 27.56 15.61 -6.86
N PHE A 14 26.99 15.33 -8.04
CA PHE A 14 25.83 14.45 -8.17
C PHE A 14 26.17 13.01 -7.79
N MET A 15 27.35 12.54 -8.21
CA MET A 15 27.81 11.19 -7.91
C MET A 15 28.00 11.00 -6.40
N VAL A 16 28.54 12.01 -5.71
CA VAL A 16 28.69 12.01 -4.24
C VAL A 16 27.34 11.92 -3.54
N VAL A 17 26.36 12.75 -3.93
CA VAL A 17 25.01 12.71 -3.33
C VAL A 17 24.34 11.36 -3.58
N PHE A 18 24.45 10.84 -4.80
CA PHE A 18 23.87 9.55 -5.17
C PHE A 18 24.47 8.40 -4.35
N VAL A 19 25.81 8.31 -4.27
CA VAL A 19 26.48 7.26 -3.49
C VAL A 19 26.11 7.37 -2.02
N HIS A 20 26.05 8.58 -1.46
CA HIS A 20 25.63 8.79 -0.08
C HIS A 20 24.19 8.28 0.15
N ALA A 21 23.25 8.62 -0.73
CA ALA A 21 21.86 8.17 -0.63
C ALA A 21 21.74 6.64 -0.73
N VAL A 22 22.48 6.00 -1.63
CA VAL A 22 22.51 4.53 -1.75
C VAL A 22 23.04 3.89 -0.48
N VAL A 23 24.16 4.38 0.08
CA VAL A 23 24.73 3.86 1.32
C VAL A 23 23.76 4.06 2.49
N HIS A 24 23.10 5.22 2.55
CA HIS A 24 22.11 5.51 3.57
C HIS A 24 20.92 4.54 3.50
N GLU A 25 20.37 4.32 2.31
CA GLU A 25 19.25 3.39 2.12
C GLU A 25 19.63 1.93 2.37
N LEU A 26 20.85 1.51 2.00
CA LEU A 26 21.33 0.16 2.30
C LEU A 26 21.48 -0.08 3.81
N ARG A 27 21.96 0.93 4.54
CA ARG A 27 22.02 0.88 6.01
C ARG A 27 20.63 0.82 6.61
N ARG A 28 19.71 1.66 6.11
CA ARG A 28 18.30 1.67 6.50
C ARG A 28 17.67 0.30 6.30
N TYR A 29 17.80 -0.26 5.11
CA TYR A 29 17.26 -1.58 4.75
C TYR A 29 17.78 -2.71 5.65
N THR A 30 19.03 -2.61 6.11
CA THR A 30 19.61 -3.60 7.03
C THR A 30 19.11 -3.44 8.47
N SER A 31 18.87 -2.20 8.93
CA SER A 31 18.41 -1.91 10.28
C SER A 31 16.90 -2.07 10.47
N GLU A 32 16.12 -1.59 9.50
CA GLU A 32 14.66 -1.44 9.56
C GLU A 32 13.92 -2.51 8.73
N GLY A 33 14.64 -3.26 7.89
CA GLY A 33 14.05 -4.25 6.98
C GLY A 33 13.39 -3.62 5.74
N ARG A 34 12.53 -4.40 5.07
CA ARG A 34 11.74 -3.90 3.93
C ARG A 34 10.66 -2.97 4.49
N SER A 35 10.57 -1.74 3.98
CA SER A 35 9.43 -0.86 4.30
C SER A 35 8.13 -1.62 4.12
N GLN A 36 7.37 -1.77 5.20
CA GLN A 36 5.99 -2.20 5.12
C GLN A 36 5.17 -1.00 4.66
N TYR A 37 4.45 -1.16 3.56
CA TYR A 37 3.57 -0.12 3.04
C TYR A 37 2.13 -0.50 3.37
N GLY A 38 1.34 0.49 3.75
CA GLY A 38 -0.05 0.29 4.12
C GLY A 38 -0.85 1.57 4.05
N LEU A 39 -2.11 1.46 4.46
CA LEU A 39 -3.04 2.59 4.52
C LEU A 39 -2.85 3.32 5.84
N THR A 40 -2.33 4.54 5.80
CA THR A 40 -2.21 5.42 6.95
C THR A 40 -3.35 6.43 6.92
N PHE A 41 -4.07 6.55 8.04
CA PHE A 41 -5.11 7.56 8.20
C PHE A 41 -4.52 8.88 8.73
N ASN A 42 -4.79 9.98 8.04
CA ASN A 42 -4.44 11.32 8.50
C ASN A 42 -5.66 11.96 9.19
N GLU A 43 -5.61 12.10 10.51
CA GLU A 43 -6.69 12.65 11.34
C GLU A 43 -6.95 14.14 11.08
N GLU A 44 -5.91 14.90 10.71
CA GLU A 44 -6.02 16.34 10.45
C GLU A 44 -6.82 16.62 9.17
N THR A 45 -6.55 15.84 8.13
CA THR A 45 -7.21 16.01 6.82
C THR A 45 -8.38 15.06 6.59
N GLY A 46 -8.59 14.08 7.48
CA GLY A 46 -9.62 13.05 7.38
C GLY A 46 -9.46 12.14 6.16
N THR A 47 -8.23 11.93 5.70
CA THR A 47 -7.94 11.20 4.45
C THR A 47 -6.98 10.04 4.69
N THR A 48 -7.20 8.95 3.96
CA THR A 48 -6.36 7.75 3.99
C THR A 48 -5.42 7.76 2.80
N HIS A 49 -4.13 7.51 3.02
CA HIS A 49 -3.12 7.45 1.97
C HIS A 49 -2.24 6.21 2.10
N VAL A 50 -1.64 5.79 0.99
CA VAL A 50 -0.61 4.74 0.99
C VAL A 50 0.70 5.36 1.48
N GLY A 51 1.22 4.88 2.60
CA GLY A 51 2.43 5.36 3.25
C GLY A 51 3.31 4.23 3.75
N ALA A 52 4.49 4.60 4.26
CA ALA A 52 5.28 3.67 5.07
C ALA A 52 4.57 3.51 6.42
N LEU A 53 4.39 2.25 6.84
CA LEU A 53 3.87 1.92 8.16
C LEU A 53 4.97 2.06 9.20
N ALA A 54 4.60 2.43 10.42
CA ALA A 54 5.50 2.44 11.57
C ALA A 54 5.99 1.01 11.88
N GLU A 55 7.11 0.88 12.61
CA GLU A 55 7.73 -0.42 12.90
C GLU A 55 6.81 -1.36 13.69
N ASP A 56 5.86 -0.81 14.44
CA ASP A 56 4.85 -1.51 15.24
C ASP A 56 3.53 -1.75 14.50
N GLU A 57 3.37 -1.23 13.29
CA GLU A 57 2.20 -1.43 12.45
C GLU A 57 2.45 -2.56 11.43
N SER A 58 1.70 -3.65 11.56
CA SER A 58 1.74 -4.75 10.59
C SER A 58 1.09 -4.35 9.28
N GLY A 59 1.79 -4.59 8.16
CA GLY A 59 1.24 -4.41 6.81
C GLY A 59 -0.02 -5.22 6.53
N PHE A 60 -0.82 -4.74 5.57
CA PHE A 60 -1.94 -5.53 5.05
C PHE A 60 -1.40 -6.72 4.26
N ASP A 61 -1.74 -7.94 4.69
CA ASP A 61 -1.40 -9.18 3.98
C ASP A 61 -2.57 -9.60 3.07
N PRO A 62 -2.45 -9.46 1.74
CA PRO A 62 -3.52 -9.83 0.82
C PRO A 62 -3.83 -11.33 0.85
N ASP A 63 -2.87 -12.18 1.22
CA ASP A 63 -3.08 -13.62 1.32
C ASP A 63 -3.92 -14.00 2.55
N SER A 64 -4.01 -13.10 3.54
CA SER A 64 -4.86 -13.25 4.73
C SER A 64 -6.29 -12.74 4.54
N TYR A 65 -6.58 -12.05 3.44
CA TYR A 65 -7.88 -11.45 3.18
C TYR A 65 -8.82 -12.41 2.44
N ASP A 66 -9.91 -12.83 3.09
CA ASP A 66 -11.01 -13.57 2.45
C ASP A 66 -12.21 -12.63 2.18
N PRO A 67 -12.51 -12.31 0.91
CA PRO A 67 -13.70 -11.52 0.55
C PRO A 67 -15.02 -12.18 1.00
N SER A 68 -15.00 -13.49 1.23
CA SER A 68 -16.17 -14.29 1.60
C SER A 68 -16.57 -14.12 3.06
N ASP A 69 -15.65 -13.62 3.91
CA ASP A 69 -15.93 -13.27 5.32
C ASP A 69 -16.71 -11.95 5.46
N TYR A 70 -16.95 -11.23 4.35
CA TYR A 70 -17.77 -10.04 4.35
C TYR A 70 -19.24 -10.42 4.61
N ASN A 71 -19.66 -10.29 5.88
CA ASN A 71 -21.04 -10.55 6.26
C ASN A 71 -21.93 -9.37 5.86
N ASP A 72 -22.46 -9.41 4.64
CA ASP A 72 -23.41 -8.44 4.12
C ASP A 72 -24.81 -8.73 4.69
N PRO A 73 -25.38 -7.85 5.55
CA PRO A 73 -26.71 -8.07 6.11
C PRO A 73 -27.82 -8.10 5.05
N GLU A 74 -27.58 -7.58 3.84
CA GLU A 74 -28.52 -7.67 2.71
C GLU A 74 -28.53 -9.08 2.06
N THR A 75 -27.45 -9.84 2.22
CA THR A 75 -27.31 -11.21 1.69
C THR A 75 -27.96 -12.22 2.63
N GLU A 76 -27.76 -12.07 3.95
CA GLU A 76 -28.47 -12.88 4.97
C GLU A 76 -29.99 -12.68 4.90
N ALA A 77 -30.45 -11.45 4.61
CA ALA A 77 -31.87 -11.12 4.47
C ALA A 77 -32.53 -11.75 3.22
N ARG A 78 -31.76 -12.04 2.17
CA ARG A 78 -32.26 -12.77 0.99
C ARG A 78 -32.31 -14.28 1.21
N GLU A 79 -31.38 -14.83 1.98
CA GLU A 79 -31.29 -16.27 2.24
C GLU A 79 -32.37 -16.76 3.23
N THR A 80 -32.79 -15.90 4.17
CA THR A 80 -33.87 -16.22 5.13
C THR A 80 -35.28 -15.99 4.61
N ARG A 81 -35.47 -15.49 3.38
CA ARG A 81 -36.79 -15.38 2.76
C ARG A 81 -37.10 -16.67 2.00
N PRO A 82 -38.03 -17.53 2.48
CA PRO A 82 -38.52 -18.62 1.66
C PRO A 82 -39.13 -18.02 0.40
N ASP A 83 -38.76 -18.56 -0.75
CA ASP A 83 -39.31 -18.22 -2.07
C ASP A 83 -40.81 -18.55 -2.07
N ASP A 84 -41.64 -17.62 -1.57
CA ASP A 84 -43.09 -17.74 -1.60
C ASP A 84 -43.55 -17.48 -3.03
N GLY A 85 -43.78 -18.58 -3.74
CA GLY A 85 -44.13 -18.63 -5.14
C GLY A 85 -45.20 -17.61 -5.50
N GLY A 86 -44.83 -16.67 -6.36
CA GLY A 86 -45.77 -15.69 -6.92
C GLY A 86 -46.95 -16.38 -7.60
N PRO A 87 -48.17 -15.81 -7.52
CA PRO A 87 -49.36 -16.49 -8.02
C PRO A 87 -49.27 -16.69 -9.54
N ALA A 88 -49.45 -17.94 -9.96
CA ALA A 88 -49.63 -18.31 -11.35
C ALA A 88 -50.76 -17.49 -11.96
N ARG A 89 -50.44 -16.62 -12.93
CA ARG A 89 -51.46 -16.06 -13.81
C ARG A 89 -51.96 -17.18 -14.72
N GLN A 90 -53.16 -17.69 -14.44
CA GLN A 90 -53.97 -18.40 -15.40
C GLN A 90 -55.08 -17.47 -15.92
N THR A 91 -55.18 -17.47 -17.25
CA THR A 91 -56.20 -16.88 -18.16
C THR A 91 -56.29 -15.38 -18.27
#